data_AF-A0A1J3IYR6-F1
#
_entry.id   AF-A0A1J3IYR6-F1
#
_cell.length_a   1.000
_cell.length_b   1.000
_cell.length_c   1.000
_cell.angle_alpha   90.00
_cell.angle_beta   90.00
_cell.angle_gamma   90.00
#
_symmetry.space_group_name_H-M   'P 1'
#
loop_
_entity.id
_entity.type
_entity.pdbx_description
1 polymer ?
#
loop_
_entity_poly.entity_id
_entity_poly.type
_entity_poly.pdbx_seq_one_letter_code
_entity_poly.pdbx_strand_id
1 'polypeptide(L)'
;MGRFENLDLCSVLLFLSLILNSFVLLCDGGITSRYVRKLEATVDMPLDSDVFRVPQGYNAPQQVHITQGDLEGKGVIVSWVTQEA
;
A
#
# COMPACT_ATOMS: atom_id res chain seq x y z
N MET A 1 53.67 -10.27 4.42
CA MET A 1 53.19 -8.89 4.65
C MET A 1 53.07 -8.23 3.28
N GLY A 2 51.87 -8.31 2.70
CA GLY A 2 51.63 -8.18 1.26
C GLY A 2 51.53 -6.74 0.78
N ARG A 3 52.11 -6.51 -0.39
CA ARG A 3 52.25 -5.28 -1.16
C ARG A 3 50.87 -4.66 -1.51
N PHE A 4 50.35 -3.79 -0.64
CA PHE A 4 49.22 -2.89 -0.93
C PHE A 4 49.71 -1.49 -1.34
N GLU A 5 50.83 -1.39 -2.06
CA GLU A 5 51.32 -0.10 -2.52
C GLU A 5 50.94 0.11 -3.98
N ASN A 6 50.01 1.07 -4.16
CA ASN A 6 49.52 1.63 -5.42
C ASN A 6 48.49 0.76 -6.16
N LEU A 7 47.27 0.70 -5.61
CA LEU A 7 46.09 0.47 -6.45
C LEU A 7 45.98 1.65 -7.41
N ASP A 8 46.29 1.42 -8.68
CA ASP A 8 46.08 2.38 -9.76
C ASP A 8 44.63 2.88 -9.74
N LEU A 9 44.46 4.21 -9.71
CA LEU A 9 43.14 4.86 -9.63
C LEU A 9 42.21 4.39 -10.76
N CYS A 10 42.77 4.14 -11.94
CA CYS A 10 41.99 3.59 -13.07
C CYS A 10 41.46 2.19 -12.72
N SER A 11 42.25 1.35 -12.08
CA SER A 11 41.85 0.01 -11.64
C SER A 11 40.75 0.05 -10.57
N VAL A 12 40.81 1.01 -9.63
CA VAL A 12 39.75 1.23 -8.63
C VAL A 12 38.45 1.71 -9.27
N LEU A 13 38.53 2.66 -10.21
CA LEU A 13 37.37 3.19 -10.93
C LEU A 13 36.72 2.13 -11.82
N LEU A 14 37.52 1.28 -12.47
CA LEU A 14 37.03 0.14 -13.25
C LEU A 14 36.29 -0.86 -12.38
N PHE A 15 36.85 -1.21 -11.22
CA PHE A 15 36.20 -2.14 -10.29
C PHE A 15 34.89 -1.59 -9.74
N LEU A 16 34.86 -0.30 -9.37
CA LEU A 16 33.64 0.37 -8.94
C LEU A 16 32.58 0.43 -10.05
N SER A 17 32.99 0.73 -11.28
CA SER A 17 32.09 0.73 -12.45
C SER A 17 31.47 -0.63 -12.70
N LEU A 18 32.24 -1.71 -12.60
CA LEU A 18 31.76 -3.09 -12.74
C LEU A 18 30.74 -3.44 -11.65
N ILE A 19 31.00 -3.05 -10.40
CA ILE A 19 30.07 -3.24 -9.29
C ILE A 19 28.77 -2.46 -9.55
N LEU A 20 28.85 -1.17 -9.88
CA LEU A 20 27.66 -0.34 -10.11
C LEU A 20 26.84 -0.83 -11.31
N ASN A 21 27.49 -1.29 -12.38
CA ASN A 21 26.81 -1.87 -13.55
C ASN A 21 26.09 -3.19 -13.19
N SER A 22 26.66 -4.01 -12.31
CA SER A 22 26.03 -5.24 -11.84
C SER A 22 24.68 -4.99 -11.13
N PHE A 23 24.54 -3.87 -10.40
CA PHE A 23 23.28 -3.50 -9.76
C PHE A 23 22.18 -3.12 -10.78
N VAL A 24 22.55 -2.59 -11.94
CA VAL A 24 21.58 -2.28 -13.01
C VAL A 24 20.97 -3.54 -13.61
N LEU A 25 21.74 -4.63 -13.69
CA LEU A 25 21.27 -5.93 -14.20
C LEU A 25 20.42 -6.71 -13.17
N LEU A 26 20.52 -6.36 -11.88
CA LEU A 26 19.81 -7.03 -10.78
C LEU A 26 18.56 -6.28 -10.31
N CYS A 27 18.31 -5.08 -10.82
CA CYS A 27 17.11 -4.30 -10.52
C CYS A 27 16.04 -4.57 -11.58
N ASP A 28 14.91 -5.17 -11.19
CA ASP A 28 13.69 -5.21 -12.02
C ASP A 28 12.98 -3.84 -11.95
N GLY A 29 13.52 -2.89 -12.70
CA GLY A 29 13.06 -1.50 -12.76
C GLY A 29 12.23 -1.23 -14.03
N GLY A 30 11.24 -0.36 -13.92
CA GLY A 30 10.55 0.20 -15.10
C GLY A 30 9.41 -0.64 -15.67
N ILE A 31 9.08 -1.78 -15.06
CA ILE A 31 7.89 -2.55 -15.43
C ILE A 31 6.73 -2.12 -14.53
N THR A 32 5.95 -1.14 -14.99
CA THR A 32 4.63 -0.87 -14.42
C THR A 32 3.58 -1.69 -15.17
N SER A 33 2.51 -2.07 -14.48
CA SER A 33 1.41 -2.78 -15.13
C SER A 33 0.81 -1.93 -16.24
N ARG A 34 0.61 -2.52 -17.44
CA ARG A 34 -0.17 -1.91 -18.53
C ARG A 34 -1.67 -1.82 -18.22
N TYR A 35 -2.08 -2.27 -17.04
CA TYR A 35 -3.46 -2.23 -16.61
C TYR A 35 -3.94 -0.79 -16.46
N VAL A 36 -4.78 -0.37 -17.39
CA VAL A 36 -5.63 0.81 -17.25
C VAL A 36 -6.98 0.32 -16.80
N ARG A 37 -7.42 0.72 -15.61
CA ARG A 37 -8.78 0.42 -15.12
C ARG A 37 -9.77 0.98 -16.14
N LYS A 38 -10.59 0.13 -16.75
CA LYS A 38 -11.72 0.59 -17.55
C LYS A 38 -12.63 1.42 -16.62
N LEU A 39 -12.94 2.65 -17.02
CA LEU A 39 -13.99 3.45 -16.40
C LEU A 39 -15.35 2.82 -16.76
N GLU A 40 -15.61 1.61 -16.29
CA GLU A 40 -16.99 1.14 -16.21
C GLU A 40 -17.68 2.04 -15.18
N ALA A 41 -18.69 2.77 -15.65
CA ALA A 41 -19.53 3.75 -14.96
C ALA A 41 -19.10 4.09 -13.52
N THR A 42 -18.35 5.18 -13.35
CA THR A 42 -18.16 5.85 -12.05
C THR A 42 -19.42 6.65 -11.67
N VAL A 43 -20.59 6.06 -11.88
CA VAL A 43 -21.84 6.64 -11.43
C VAL A 43 -21.98 6.24 -9.98
N ASP A 44 -22.18 7.22 -9.11
CA ASP A 44 -22.44 6.95 -7.71
C ASP A 44 -23.64 6.01 -7.56
N MET A 45 -23.55 5.11 -6.59
CA MET A 45 -24.66 4.21 -6.32
C MET A 45 -25.90 5.04 -5.93
N PRO A 46 -27.07 4.78 -6.53
CA PRO A 46 -28.32 5.40 -6.12
C PRO A 46 -28.61 5.17 -4.62
N LEU A 47 -29.25 6.11 -3.93
CA LEU A 47 -29.54 6.00 -2.49
C LEU A 47 -30.49 4.85 -2.12
N ASP A 48 -31.26 4.36 -3.08
CA ASP A 48 -32.14 3.20 -2.95
C ASP A 48 -31.44 1.86 -3.25
N SER A 49 -30.13 1.88 -3.53
CA SER A 49 -29.32 0.68 -3.67
C SER A 49 -29.37 -0.16 -2.39
N ASP A 50 -29.34 -1.48 -2.55
CA ASP A 50 -29.38 -2.46 -1.46
C ASP A 50 -28.28 -2.25 -0.40
N VAL A 51 -27.09 -1.82 -0.82
CA VAL A 51 -25.95 -1.50 0.06
C VAL A 51 -26.20 -0.34 1.02
N PHE A 52 -27.17 0.55 0.73
CA PHE A 52 -27.54 1.68 1.59
C PHE A 52 -28.79 1.41 2.44
N ARG A 53 -29.32 0.18 2.41
CA ARG A 53 -30.52 -0.18 3.16
C ARG A 53 -30.30 -0.01 4.67
N VAL A 54 -31.15 0.79 5.31
CA VAL A 54 -31.12 1.03 6.76
C VAL A 54 -31.50 -0.24 7.54
N PRO A 55 -30.78 -0.57 8.64
CA PRO A 55 -31.15 -1.67 9.53
C PRO A 55 -32.55 -1.51 10.13
N GLN A 56 -33.28 -2.62 10.27
CA GLN A 56 -34.63 -2.61 10.83
C GLN A 56 -34.61 -2.51 12.36
N GLY A 57 -35.56 -1.78 12.93
CA GLY A 57 -35.76 -1.62 14.38
C GLY A 57 -35.60 -0.18 14.85
N TYR A 58 -36.29 0.17 15.94
CA TYR A 58 -36.16 1.50 16.55
C TYR A 58 -34.74 1.68 17.08
N ASN A 59 -34.09 2.79 16.70
CA ASN A 59 -32.74 3.14 17.11
C ASN A 59 -31.70 2.05 16.78
N ALA A 60 -31.93 1.26 15.72
CA ALA A 60 -31.03 0.20 15.30
C ALA A 60 -29.64 0.78 14.92
N PRO A 61 -28.53 0.23 15.44
CA PRO A 61 -27.19 0.64 15.06
C PRO A 61 -26.94 0.48 13.56
N GLN A 62 -26.40 1.53 12.94
CA GLN A 62 -25.96 1.56 11.54
C GLN A 62 -24.52 2.06 11.45
N GLN A 63 -23.90 1.91 10.27
CA GLN A 63 -22.52 2.34 10.02
C GLN A 63 -21.51 1.74 11.02
N VAL A 64 -21.73 0.48 11.41
CA VAL A 64 -20.85 -0.23 12.36
C VAL A 64 -19.50 -0.45 11.71
N HIS A 65 -18.43 -0.03 12.39
CA HIS A 65 -17.06 -0.28 11.97
C HIS A 65 -16.17 -0.51 13.19
N ILE A 66 -15.07 -1.23 12.95
CA ILE A 66 -14.08 -1.55 13.95
C ILE A 66 -12.70 -1.10 13.49
N THR A 67 -11.84 -0.74 14.44
CA THR A 67 -10.43 -0.48 14.19
C THR A 67 -9.58 -0.99 15.35
N GLN A 68 -8.29 -1.16 15.11
CA GLN A 68 -7.34 -1.53 16.16
C GLN A 68 -7.35 -0.46 17.26
N GLY A 69 -7.49 -0.91 18.51
CA GLY A 69 -7.67 -0.02 19.66
C GLY A 69 -6.43 0.19 20.53
N ASP A 70 -5.37 -0.56 20.31
CA ASP A 70 -4.13 -0.48 21.09
C ASP A 70 -2.89 -0.78 20.23
N LEU A 71 -1.70 -0.58 20.78
CA LEU A 71 -0.44 -0.79 20.06
C LEU A 71 -0.17 -2.25 19.71
N GLU A 72 -0.55 -3.18 20.60
CA GLU A 72 -0.22 -4.60 20.48
C GLU A 72 -1.31 -5.41 19.76
N GLY A 73 -2.41 -4.78 19.35
CA GLY A 73 -3.54 -5.45 18.71
C GLY A 73 -4.38 -6.30 19.67
N LYS A 74 -4.31 -6.05 20.98
CA LYS A 74 -5.13 -6.71 22.01
C LYS A 74 -6.47 -6.01 22.25
N GLY A 75 -6.64 -4.77 21.76
CA GLY A 75 -7.84 -3.96 21.88
C GLY A 75 -8.49 -3.66 20.54
N VAL A 76 -9.80 -3.46 20.55
CA VAL A 76 -10.60 -3.08 19.38
C VAL A 76 -11.49 -1.91 19.76
N ILE A 77 -11.47 -0.85 18.95
CA ILE A 77 -12.47 0.22 19.01
C ILE A 77 -13.65 -0.21 18.15
N VAL A 78 -14.85 -0.18 18.72
CA VAL A 78 -16.12 -0.45 18.04
C VAL A 78 -16.93 0.84 17.99
N SER A 79 -17.37 1.24 16.81
CA SER A 79 -18.11 2.49 16.61
C SER A 79 -19.31 2.30 15.68
N TRP A 80 -20.40 3.01 15.95
CA TRP A 80 -21.62 2.98 15.15
C TRP A 80 -22.39 4.29 15.32
N VAL A 81 -23.42 4.47 14.50
CA VAL A 81 -24.39 5.57 14.60
C VAL A 81 -25.75 4.97 14.93
N THR A 82 -26.49 5.63 15.82
CA THR A 82 -27.93 5.41 15.99
C THR A 82 -28.65 6.66 15.53
N GLN A 83 -29.61 6.53 14.60
CA GLN A 83 -30.48 7.64 14.24
C GLN A 83 -31.78 7.55 15.01
N GLU A 84 -32.28 8.70 15.46
CA GLU A 84 -33.69 8.83 15.81
C GLU A 84 -34.50 8.81 14.51
N ALA A 85 -35.56 8.01 14.49
CA ALA A 85 -36.50 7.90 13.37
C ALA A 85 -37.56 9.01 13.44
#